data_AF-A0A2E1XHS7-F1
#
_entry.id   AF-A0A2E1XHS7-F1
#
_cell.length_a   1.000
_cell.length_b   1.000
_cell.length_c   1.000
_cell.angle_alpha   90.00
_cell.angle_beta   90.00
_cell.angle_gamma   90.00
#
_symmetry.space_group_name_H-M   'P 1'
#
loop_
_entity.id
_entity.type
_entity.pdbx_description
1 polymer ?
#
loop_
_entity_poly.entity_id
_entity_poly.type
_entity_poly.pdbx_seq_one_letter_code
_entity_poly.pdbx_strand_id
1 'polypeptide(L)' 'MPDHSRNSSNLLMIKSHLDRHGVGCAVMKDHIAIGAMRDDLSPGGPCEKIMRVRSLGEACGAIGCGCEKRR' A
#
# COMPACT_ATOMS: atom_id res chain seq x y z
N MET A 1 26.48 -10.74 -6.69
CA MET A 1 25.59 -10.86 -5.52
C MET A 1 24.31 -10.11 -5.83
N PRO A 2 23.13 -10.74 -5.96
CA PRO A 2 21.92 -9.98 -6.23
C PRO A 2 21.57 -9.15 -5.00
N ASP A 3 21.50 -7.83 -5.22
CA ASP A 3 21.23 -6.73 -4.28
C ASP A 3 19.84 -6.87 -3.61
N HIS A 4 19.65 -7.89 -2.77
CA HIS A 4 18.38 -8.13 -2.06
C HIS A 4 18.20 -7.23 -0.83
N SER A 5 19.24 -6.48 -0.42
CA SER A 5 19.22 -5.67 0.80
C SER A 5 18.50 -4.33 0.64
N ARG A 6 18.52 -3.76 -0.58
CA ARG A 6 17.93 -2.44 -0.84
C ARG A 6 16.41 -2.47 -1.01
N ASN A 7 15.86 -3.62 -1.41
CA ASN A 7 14.43 -3.77 -1.72
C ASN A 7 13.56 -4.03 -0.48
N SER A 8 14.08 -4.79 0.49
CA SER A 8 13.37 -5.10 1.75
C SER A 8 13.14 -3.86 2.63
N SER A 9 14.11 -2.96 2.67
CA SER A 9 14.04 -1.71 3.44
C SER A 9 12.89 -0.80 2.96
N ASN A 10 12.64 -0.76 1.64
CA ASN A 10 11.62 0.09 1.05
C ASN A 10 10.20 -0.44 1.30
N LEU A 11 10.01 -1.76 1.17
CA LEU A 11 8.71 -2.40 1.47
C LEU A 11 8.34 -2.28 2.95
N LEU A 12 9.31 -2.38 3.87
CA LEU A 12 9.07 -2.17 5.30
C LEU A 12 8.66 -0.72 5.62
N MET A 13 9.25 0.27 4.95
CA MET A 13 8.83 1.68 5.09
C MET A 13 7.38 1.87 4.62
N ILE A 14 7.01 1.27 3.48
CA ILE A 14 5.65 1.30 2.97
C ILE A 14 4.69 0.63 3.95
N LYS A 15 5.04 -0.56 4.48
CA LYS A 15 4.21 -1.24 5.48
C LYS A 15 4.01 -0.36 6.71
N SER A 16 5.08 0.18 7.28
CA SER A 16 4.99 1.03 8.48
C SER A 16 4.15 2.28 8.24
N HIS A 17 4.21 2.83 7.03
CA HIS A 17 3.36 3.94 6.63
C HIS A 17 1.88 3.54 6.63
N LEU A 18 1.53 2.44 5.96
CA LEU A 18 0.15 1.93 5.89
C LEU A 18 -0.40 1.55 7.27
N ASP A 19 0.44 0.97 8.13
CA ASP A 19 0.14 0.60 9.51
C ASP A 19 -0.24 1.83 10.35
N ARG A 20 0.51 2.94 10.20
CA ARG A 20 0.17 4.24 10.83
C ARG A 20 -1.16 4.82 10.36
N HIS A 21 -1.56 4.52 9.13
CA HIS A 21 -2.85 4.92 8.58
C HIS A 21 -3.98 3.93 8.90
N GLY A 22 -3.71 2.85 9.63
CA GLY A 22 -4.71 1.82 9.96
C GLY A 22 -5.13 0.99 8.75
N VAL A 23 -4.33 0.95 7.69
CA VAL A 23 -4.67 0.27 6.44
C VAL A 23 -4.11 -1.14 6.44
N GLY A 24 -5.01 -2.11 6.25
CA GLY A 24 -4.66 -3.52 6.11
C GLY A 24 -3.76 -3.74 4.88
N CYS A 25 -2.55 -4.24 5.11
CA CYS A 25 -1.61 -4.52 4.03
C CYS A 25 -0.79 -5.79 4.28
N ALA A 26 -0.36 -6.43 3.20
CA ALA A 26 0.45 -7.64 3.21
C ALA A 26 1.74 -7.40 2.42
N VAL A 27 2.89 -7.71 3.03
CA VAL A 27 4.21 -7.61 2.39
C VAL A 27 4.41 -8.84 1.52
N MET A 28 4.61 -8.63 0.22
CA MET A 28 4.99 -9.67 -0.74
C MET A 28 6.48 -9.55 -1.06
N LYS A 29 7.03 -10.53 -1.79
CA LYS A 29 8.45 -10.63 -2.11
C LYS A 29 9.03 -9.39 -2.85
N ASP A 30 8.19 -8.67 -3.60
CA ASP A 30 8.59 -7.52 -4.43
C ASP A 30 7.66 -6.30 -4.29
N HIS A 31 6.53 -6.42 -3.58
CA HIS A 31 5.52 -5.35 -3.50
C HIS A 31 4.71 -5.47 -2.21
N ILE A 32 3.92 -4.46 -1.89
CA ILE A 32 2.93 -4.50 -0.81
C ILE A 32 1.54 -4.60 -1.44
N ALA A 33 0.74 -5.56 -0.96
CA ALA A 33 -0.66 -5.65 -1.29
C ALA A 33 -1.47 -4.87 -0.25
N ILE A 34 -2.22 -3.86 -0.67
CA ILE A 34 -3.10 -3.06 0.16
C ILE A 34 -4.52 -3.59 -0.04
N GLY A 35 -5.18 -4.00 1.03
CA GLY A 35 -6.61 -4.27 1.02
C GLY A 35 -7.37 -2.96 1.21
N ALA A 36 -7.81 -2.33 0.13
CA ALA A 36 -8.68 -1.16 0.21
C ALA A 36 -10.13 -1.63 0.37
N MET A 37 -10.77 -1.21 1.46
CA MET A 37 -12.15 -1.56 1.76
C MET A 37 -13.13 -0.57 1.11
N ARG A 38 -14.13 -1.17 0.47
CA ARG A 38 -15.50 -0.69 0.21
C ARG A 38 -15.68 0.52 -0.69
N ASP A 39 -16.06 0.18 -1.91
CA ASP A 39 -17.10 0.92 -2.62
C ASP A 39 -18.46 0.40 -2.09
N ASP A 40 -19.04 1.08 -1.09
CA ASP A 40 -20.40 0.77 -0.57
C ASP A 40 -21.50 1.02 -1.62
N LEU A 41 -21.14 1.55 -2.80
CA LEU A 41 -22.03 1.89 -3.90
C LEU A 41 -22.04 0.85 -5.03
N SER A 42 -21.27 -0.23 -4.94
CA SER A 42 -21.31 -1.27 -5.96
C SER A 42 -22.59 -2.12 -5.84
N PRO A 43 -23.41 -2.23 -6.90
CA PRO A 43 -24.69 -2.97 -6.89
C PRO A 43 -24.54 -4.50 -6.73
N GLY A 44 -23.34 -5.00 -6.39
CA GLY A 44 -23.00 -6.41 -6.20
C GLY A 44 -22.41 -6.76 -4.83
N GLY A 45 -22.39 -5.84 -3.86
CA GLY A 45 -21.81 -6.04 -2.53
C GLY A 45 -20.41 -5.42 -2.36
N PRO A 46 -19.80 -5.53 -1.16
CA PRO A 46 -18.52 -4.91 -0.88
C PRO A 46 -17.41 -5.54 -1.74
N CYS A 47 -17.01 -4.85 -2.79
CA CYS A 47 -15.85 -5.22 -3.58
C CYS A 47 -14.58 -4.86 -2.81
N GLU A 48 -13.85 -5.86 -2.30
CA GLU A 48 -12.50 -5.66 -1.78
C GLU A 48 -11.55 -5.44 -2.94
N LYS A 49 -10.95 -4.24 -3.02
CA LYS A 49 -9.98 -3.92 -4.07
C LYS A 49 -8.57 -4.09 -3.50
N ILE A 50 -7.86 -5.11 -3.98
CA ILE A 50 -6.46 -5.31 -3.63
C ILE A 50 -5.59 -4.51 -4.59
N MET A 51 -4.86 -3.52 -4.09
CA MET A 51 -3.88 -2.76 -4.87
C MET A 51 -2.46 -3.24 -4.58
N ARG A 52 -1.64 -3.36 -5.61
CA ARG A 52 -0.21 -3.69 -5.48
C ARG A 52 0.59 -2.41 -5.58
N VAL A 53 1.39 -2.11 -4.56
CA VAL A 53 2.22 -0.91 -4.52
C VAL A 53 3.69 -1.28 -4.33
N ARG A 54 4.57 -0.60 -5.05
CA ARG A 54 6.03 -0.79 -4.94
C ARG A 54 6.76 0.40 -4.35
N SER A 55 6.05 1.51 -4.17
CA SER A 55 6.60 2.80 -3.75
C SER A 55 5.66 3.48 -2.75
N LEU A 56 6.22 4.34 -1.89
CA LEU A 56 5.44 5.16 -0.96
C LEU A 56 4.43 6.07 -1.69
N GLY A 57 4.78 6.61 -2.86
CA GLY A 57 3.86 7.43 -3.65
C GLY A 57 2.61 6.64 -4.09
N GLU A 58 2.78 5.41 -4.57
CA GLU A 58 1.66 4.53 -4.90
C GLU A 58 0.84 4.15 -3.67
N ALA A 59 1.50 3.87 -2.54
CA ALA A 59 0.81 3.61 -1.29
C ALA A 59 -0.03 4.81 -0.83
N CYS A 60 0.53 6.01 -0.92
CA CYS A 60 -0.18 7.27 -0.60
C CYS A 60 -1.37 7.50 -1.52
N GLY A 61 -1.21 7.29 -2.83
CA GLY A 61 -2.31 7.39 -3.80
C GLY A 61 -3.40 6.35 -3.55
N ALA A 62 -3.03 5.12 -3.20
CA ALA A 62 -3.97 4.03 -2.91
C ALA A 62 -4.82 4.29 -1.65
N ILE A 63 -4.24 4.94 -0.62
CA ILE A 63 -4.96 5.28 0.62
C ILE A 63 -5.49 6.72 0.64
N GLY A 64 -5.21 7.51 -0.40
CA GLY A 64 -5.54 8.94 -0.45
C GLY A 64 -4.78 9.81 0.56
N CYS A 65 -3.61 9.38 1.07
CA CYS A 65 -2.80 10.27 1.92
C CYS A 65 -2.14 11.36 1.06
N GLY A 66 -2.37 12.63 1.42
CA GLY A 66 -1.64 13.79 0.89
C GLY A 66 -0.19 13.90 1.37
N CYS A 67 0.44 12.81 1.78
CA CYS A 67 1.81 12.74 2.25
C CYS A 67 2.82 13.19 1.16
N GLU A 68 2.41 13.12 -0.11
CA GLU A 68 3.08 13.72 -1.27
C GLU A 68 3.19 15.26 -1.20
N LYS A 69 2.27 15.95 -0.51
CA LYS A 69 2.15 17.42 -0.51
C LYS A 69 3.03 18.15 0.53
N ARG A 70 3.99 17.47 1.17
CA ARG A 70 4.98 18.12 2.05
C ARG A 70 6.34 18.33 1.36
N ARG A 71 6.33 18.92 0.16
CA ARG A 71 7.52 19.52 -0.45
C ARG A 71 7.29 21.00 -0.68
#